data_AF-A0A3D3NWM9-F1
#
_entry.id   AF-A0A3D3NWM9-F1
#
_cell.length_a   1.000
_cell.length_b   1.000
_cell.length_c   1.000
_cell.angle_alpha   90.00
_cell.angle_beta   90.00
_cell.angle_gamma   90.00
#
_symmetry.space_group_name_H-M   'P 1'
#
loop_
_entity.id
_entity.type
_entity.pdbx_description
1 polymer ?
#
loop_
_entity_poly.entity_id
_entity_poly.type
_entity_poly.pdbx_seq_one_letter_code
_entity_poly.pdbx_strand_id
1 'polypeptide(L)' 'IGGSQREERLDVLQEAMRAQGLSEEDYSWYVDLRRYGSVPHAGYGMGFERLLMFVTGVANIRDVIPFARTPGHAEY' A
#
# COMPACT_ATOMS: atom_id res chain seq x y z
N ILE A 1 -1.29 -10.84 -3.91
CA ILE A 1 0.00 -10.11 -3.98
C ILE A 1 -0.24 -8.92 -4.91
N GLY A 2 0.20 -7.72 -4.54
CA GLY A 2 0.07 -6.53 -5.40
C GLY A 2 1.41 -5.81 -5.49
N GLY A 3 1.81 -5.41 -6.70
CA GLY A 3 3.07 -4.71 -6.93
C GLY A 3 2.95 -3.65 -8.02
N SER A 4 3.80 -2.65 -7.96
CA SER A 4 3.84 -1.56 -8.94
C SER A 4 5.20 -0.87 -8.93
N GLN A 5 5.56 -0.27 -10.08
CA GLN A 5 6.57 0.77 -10.11
C GLN A 5 5.98 2.06 -9.58
N ARG A 6 6.77 2.84 -8.84
CA ARG A 6 6.38 4.16 -8.37
C ARG A 6 6.85 5.20 -9.36
N GLU A 7 5.98 6.17 -9.65
CA GLU A 7 6.34 7.29 -10.51
C GLU A 7 7.38 8.18 -9.81
N GLU A 8 8.53 8.31 -10.45
CA GLU A 8 9.65 9.14 -10.03
C GLU A 8 9.63 10.55 -10.62
N ARG A 9 8.95 10.75 -11.76
CA ARG A 9 8.88 12.04 -12.45
C ARG A 9 7.77 12.90 -11.86
N LEU A 10 8.15 14.10 -11.42
CA LEU A 10 7.28 15.00 -10.68
C LEU A 10 6.05 15.44 -11.47
N ASP A 11 6.25 15.82 -12.73
CA ASP A 11 5.21 16.28 -13.65
C ASP A 11 4.15 15.19 -13.89
N VAL A 12 4.59 13.96 -14.16
CA VAL A 12 3.71 12.82 -14.39
C VAL A 12 2.95 12.42 -13.12
N LEU A 13 3.62 12.43 -11.97
CA LEU A 13 2.99 12.16 -10.68
C LEU A 13 1.88 13.18 -10.39
N GLN A 14 2.14 14.48 -10.59
CA GLN A 14 1.16 15.53 -10.36
C GLN A 14 -0.03 15.45 -11.34
N GLU A 15 0.21 15.11 -12.61
CA GLU A 15 -0.87 14.89 -13.58
C GLU A 15 -1.76 13.71 -13.18
N ALA A 16 -1.16 12.59 -12.77
CA ALA A 16 -1.90 11.43 -12.28
C ALA A 16 -2.71 11.75 -11.02
N MET A 17 -2.14 12.52 -10.08
CA MET A 17 -2.85 12.95 -8.87
C MET A 17 -4.06 13.83 -9.19
N ARG A 18 -3.92 14.79 -10.11
CA ARG A 18 -5.04 15.62 -10.59
C ARG A 18 -6.13 14.78 -11.26
N ALA A 19 -5.75 13.81 -12.10
CA ALA A 19 -6.70 12.92 -12.76
C ALA A 19 -7.49 12.02 -11.78
N GLN A 20 -6.90 11.68 -10.63
CA GLN A 20 -7.53 10.90 -9.57
C GLN A 20 -8.25 11.76 -8.51
N GLY A 21 -8.26 13.10 -8.67
CA GLY A 21 -8.92 14.01 -7.74
C GLY A 21 -8.26 14.08 -6.35
N LEU A 22 -6.94 13.83 -6.27
CA LEU A 22 -6.19 13.89 -5.01
C LEU A 22 -5.83 15.35 -4.68
N SER A 23 -5.96 15.73 -3.40
CA SER A 23 -5.58 17.05 -2.89
C SER A 23 -4.06 17.25 -2.98
N GLU A 24 -3.59 18.32 -3.62
CA GLU A 24 -2.14 18.60 -3.63
C GLU A 24 -1.62 18.99 -2.24
N GLU A 25 -2.46 19.56 -1.38
CA GLU A 25 -2.07 20.00 -0.03
C GLU A 25 -1.76 18.82 0.90
N ASP A 26 -2.65 17.81 0.91
CA ASP A 26 -2.53 16.62 1.77
C ASP A 26 -1.30 15.77 1.43
N TYR A 27 -0.85 15.85 0.17
CA TYR A 27 0.24 15.06 -0.38
C TYR A 27 1.49 15.89 -0.70
N SER A 28 1.51 17.18 -0.32
CA SER A 28 2.63 18.09 -0.58
C SER A 28 3.98 17.51 -0.13
N TRP A 29 4.03 16.96 1.08
CA TRP A 29 5.20 16.28 1.64
C TRP A 29 5.66 15.09 0.79
N TYR A 30 4.74 14.35 0.17
CA TYR A 30 5.03 13.16 -0.62
C TYR A 30 5.56 13.54 -2.01
N VAL A 31 5.00 14.60 -2.59
CA VAL A 31 5.42 15.18 -3.87
C VAL A 31 6.82 15.78 -3.75
N ASP A 32 7.14 16.40 -2.62
CA ASP A 32 8.46 16.99 -2.35
C ASP A 32 9.59 15.96 -2.34
N LEU A 33 9.29 14.69 -2.02
CA LEU A 33 10.26 13.59 -2.16
C LEU A 33 10.76 13.42 -3.59
N ARG A 34 10.00 13.87 -4.61
CA ARG A 34 10.42 13.82 -6.02
C ARG A 34 11.20 15.07 -6.45
N ARG A 35 11.08 16.19 -5.73
CA ARG A 35 11.78 17.45 -6.05
C ARG A 35 13.28 17.37 -5.82
N TYR A 36 13.71 16.63 -4.81
CA TYR A 36 15.12 16.52 -4.42
C TYR A 36 15.82 15.28 -4.98
N GLY A 37 15.19 14.62 -5.95
CA GLY A 37 15.71 13.43 -6.61
C GLY A 37 15.04 12.14 -6.12
N SER A 38 14.62 11.33 -7.08
CA SER A 38 14.11 9.98 -6.87
C SER A 38 14.76 9.07 -7.92
N VAL A 39 14.96 7.80 -7.59
CA VAL A 39 15.46 6.79 -8.54
C VAL A 39 14.28 5.97 -9.06
N PRO A 40 14.35 5.37 -10.26
CA PRO A 40 13.37 4.38 -10.68
C PRO A 40 13.29 3.24 -9.65
N HIS A 41 12.14 3.07 -9.01
CA HIS A 41 11.93 2.09 -7.95
C HIS A 41 10.57 1.42 -8.07
N ALA A 42 10.54 0.13 -7.70
CA ALA A 42 9.33 -0.66 -7.65
C ALA A 42 9.26 -1.44 -6.34
N GLY A 43 8.07 -1.89 -6.00
CA GLY A 43 7.85 -2.70 -4.82
C GLY A 43 6.56 -3.50 -4.91
N TYR A 44 6.41 -4.44 -3.99
CA TYR A 44 5.20 -5.21 -3.83
C TYR A 44 4.85 -5.38 -2.35
N GLY A 45 3.56 -5.59 -2.09
CA GLY A 45 3.03 -5.95 -0.79
C GLY A 45 2.51 -7.39 -0.81
N MET A 46 2.79 -8.10 0.28
CA MET A 46 2.25 -9.43 0.55
C MET A 46 1.71 -9.45 1.96
N GLY A 47 0.41 -9.76 2.11
CA GLY A 47 -0.17 -9.99 3.43
C GLY A 47 0.31 -11.34 3.94
N PHE A 48 1.02 -11.35 5.07
CA PHE A 48 1.64 -12.55 5.64
C PHE A 48 0.59 -13.63 5.96
N GLU A 49 -0.53 -13.23 6.54
CA GLU A 49 -1.66 -14.09 6.87
C GLU A 49 -2.28 -14.69 5.61
N ARG A 50 -2.39 -13.90 4.54
CA ARG A 50 -2.88 -14.40 3.24
C ARG A 50 -1.90 -15.37 2.58
N LEU A 51 -0.60 -15.19 2.77
CA LEU A 51 0.40 -16.17 2.38
C LEU A 51 0.21 -17.48 3.16
N LEU A 52 0.01 -17.40 4.49
CA LEU A 52 -0.25 -18.58 5.31
C LEU A 52 -1.51 -19.33 4.88
N MET A 53 -2.61 -18.63 4.60
CA MET A 53 -3.82 -19.25 4.05
C MET A 53 -3.53 -19.99 2.73
N PHE A 54 -2.76 -19.38 1.84
CA PHE A 54 -2.41 -19.98 0.55
C PHE A 54 -1.56 -21.25 0.71
N VAL A 55 -0.58 -21.23 1.63
CA VAL A 55 0.31 -22.37 1.87
C VAL A 55 -0.38 -23.50 2.65
N THR A 56 -1.26 -23.16 3.60
CA THR A 56 -1.91 -24.15 4.47
C THR A 56 -3.27 -24.64 3.97
N GLY A 57 -3.88 -23.94 3.01
CA GLY A 57 -5.23 -24.23 2.52
C GLY A 57 -6.37 -23.80 3.46
N VAL A 58 -6.05 -23.10 4.55
CA VAL A 58 -7.05 -22.57 5.50
C VAL A 58 -7.91 -21.51 4.81
N ALA A 59 -9.23 -21.69 4.87
CA ALA A 59 -10.18 -20.87 4.11
C ALA A 59 -10.46 -19.49 4.73
N ASN A 60 -10.33 -19.35 6.05
CA ASN A 60 -10.65 -18.11 6.78
C ASN A 60 -9.38 -17.48 7.35
N ILE A 61 -9.17 -16.19 7.08
CA ILE A 61 -7.98 -15.45 7.53
C ILE A 61 -7.83 -15.38 9.04
N ARG A 62 -8.94 -15.47 9.79
CA ARG A 62 -8.92 -15.43 11.26
C ARG A 62 -8.25 -16.67 11.86
N ASP A 63 -8.34 -17.80 11.17
CA ASP A 63 -7.83 -19.09 11.66
C ASP A 63 -6.30 -19.20 11.52
N VAL A 64 -5.67 -18.25 10.82
CA VAL A 64 -4.21 -18.11 10.73
C VAL A 64 -3.66 -16.94 11.56
N ILE A 65 -4.50 -16.26 12.35
CA ILE A 65 -4.12 -15.13 13.21
C ILE A 65 -4.40 -15.47 14.68
N PRO A 66 -3.39 -15.55 15.56
CA PRO A 66 -3.61 -15.89 16.97
C PRO A 66 -4.57 -14.97 17.72
N PHE A 67 -4.57 -13.68 17.40
CA PHE A 67 -5.36 -12.62 18.03
C PHE A 67 -6.04 -11.76 16.97
N ALA A 68 -7.00 -12.35 16.24
CA ALA A 68 -7.60 -11.72 15.06
C ALA A 68 -8.38 -10.43 15.40
N ARG A 69 -8.06 -9.33 14.72
CA ARG A 69 -8.78 -8.06 14.83
C ARG A 69 -9.79 -7.89 13.71
N THR A 70 -10.99 -7.44 14.05
CA THR A 70 -12.03 -7.07 13.08
C THR A 70 -12.77 -5.81 13.54
N PRO A 71 -13.49 -5.11 12.65
CA PRO A 71 -14.35 -4.00 13.07
C PRO A 71 -15.23 -4.39 14.27
N GLY A 72 -15.20 -3.57 15.32
CA GLY A 72 -15.93 -3.81 16.58
C GLY A 72 -15.36 -4.88 17.51
N HIS A 73 -14.26 -5.55 17.17
CA HIS A 73 -13.64 -6.60 18.01
C HIS A 73 -12.15 -6.33 18.19
N ALA A 74 -11.81 -5.75 19.34
CA ALA A 74 -10.44 -5.39 19.72
C ALA A 74 -10.18 -5.58 21.24
N GLU A 75 -10.52 -6.74 21.80
CA GLU A 75 -10.38 -7.02 23.24
C GLU A 75 -9.02 -7.60 23.66
N TYR A 76 -7.89 -6.94 23.37
CA TYR A 76 -6.59 -7.32 23.98
C TYR A 76 -5.69 -6.09 24.13
#